data_AF-A0A7G8HKT3-F1
#
_entry.id   AF-A0A7G8HKT3-F1
#
_cell.length_a   1.000
_cell.length_b   1.000
_cell.length_c   1.000
_cell.angle_alpha   90.00
_cell.angle_beta   90.00
_cell.angle_gamma   90.00
#
_symmetry.space_group_name_H-M   'P 1'
#
loop_
_entity.id
_entity.type
_entity.pdbx_description
1 polymer ?
#
loop_
_entity_poly.entity_id
_entity_poly.type
_entity_poly.pdbx_seq_one_letter_code
_entity_poly.pdbx_strand_id
1 'polypeptide(L)'
;MLCRESLRHQHRPLAQGFVMPLALGVSSLLLLGSASIHTLSLQGRLRAAAHQQRATSADRLRSAAQAFAAAAQGPQACLLSLPSMAWEVAPSTCPEADPQLLTSGVVDGESWRLIRWEPSANRGTLLLALDDGRQARVLVRLTQESAVASLAEPQLLGRSGQEDA
;
A
#
# COMPACT_ATOMS: atom_id res chain seq x y z
N MET A 1 -77.88 4.56 16.79
CA MET A 1 -76.54 4.00 17.06
C MET A 1 -75.53 5.15 16.87
N LEU A 2 -75.15 5.82 17.95
CA LEU A 2 -73.84 5.71 18.64
C LEU A 2 -72.69 6.30 17.79
N CYS A 3 -72.32 7.56 18.01
CA CYS A 3 -71.21 8.03 18.87
C CYS A 3 -69.80 7.84 18.28
N ARG A 4 -69.10 8.93 17.94
CA ARG A 4 -67.87 9.37 18.63
C ARG A 4 -67.34 10.71 18.08
N GLU A 5 -67.49 11.77 18.88
CA GLU A 5 -66.63 12.95 18.81
C GLU A 5 -65.18 12.53 19.14
N SER A 6 -64.22 12.88 18.28
CA SER A 6 -62.80 12.77 18.61
C SER A 6 -62.30 14.14 19.01
N LEU A 7 -61.85 14.21 20.27
CA LEU A 7 -61.48 15.40 21.00
C LEU A 7 -60.48 16.27 20.24
N ARG A 8 -60.80 17.57 20.18
CA ARG A 8 -59.84 18.65 19.98
C ARG A 8 -58.71 18.49 20.99
N HIS A 9 -57.47 18.28 20.52
CA HIS A 9 -56.29 18.47 21.35
C HIS A 9 -56.13 19.97 21.61
N GLN A 10 -56.76 20.43 22.68
CA GLN A 10 -56.46 21.69 23.35
C GLN A 10 -54.99 21.68 23.78
N HIS A 11 -54.15 22.40 23.04
CA HIS A 11 -52.84 22.79 23.52
C HIS A 11 -53.06 23.81 24.65
N ARG A 12 -52.90 23.36 25.89
CA ARG A 12 -52.83 24.24 27.07
C ARG A 12 -51.48 24.97 27.04
N PRO A 13 -51.43 26.31 27.10
CA PRO A 13 -50.17 27.01 27.28
C PRO A 13 -49.76 26.86 28.75
N LEU A 14 -48.77 26.01 29.00
CA LEU A 14 -48.18 25.82 30.33
C LEU A 14 -46.92 26.69 30.45
N ALA A 15 -46.94 27.55 31.49
CA ALA A 15 -45.79 28.06 32.22
C ALA A 15 -44.63 28.65 31.41
N GLN A 16 -44.75 29.94 31.09
CA GLN A 16 -43.62 30.81 30.75
C GLN A 16 -42.75 30.99 32.00
N GLY A 17 -41.58 30.33 32.07
CA GLY A 17 -40.60 30.62 33.15
C GLY A 17 -39.46 29.62 33.35
N PHE A 18 -39.63 28.34 33.01
CA PHE A 18 -38.60 27.31 33.31
C PHE A 18 -38.31 26.32 32.17
N VAL A 19 -38.84 26.55 30.97
CA VAL A 19 -38.62 25.65 29.82
C VAL A 19 -37.44 26.09 28.95
N MET A 20 -37.01 27.35 29.09
CA MET A 20 -35.92 27.94 28.30
C MET A 20 -34.55 27.26 28.54
N PRO A 21 -34.15 26.87 29.77
CA PRO A 21 -32.87 26.17 29.98
C PRO A 21 -32.88 24.72 29.49
N LEU A 22 -34.03 24.04 29.59
CA LEU A 22 -34.17 22.62 29.21
C LEU A 22 -34.12 22.42 27.70
N ALA A 23 -34.77 23.30 26.92
CA ALA A 23 -34.69 23.26 25.46
C ALA A 23 -33.27 23.55 24.94
N LEU A 24 -32.51 24.42 25.63
CA LEU A 24 -31.12 24.72 25.30
C LEU A 24 -30.18 23.53 25.57
N GLY A 25 -30.40 22.79 26.67
CA GLY A 25 -29.59 21.62 27.03
C GLY A 25 -29.75 20.46 26.04
N VAL A 26 -30.99 20.13 25.65
CA VAL A 26 -31.26 19.05 24.68
C VAL A 26 -30.70 19.37 23.30
N SER A 27 -30.85 20.62 22.85
CA SER A 27 -30.27 21.08 21.57
C SER A 27 -28.74 21.00 21.58
N SER A 28 -28.11 21.37 22.69
CA SER A 28 -26.65 21.31 22.84
C SER A 28 -26.12 19.86 22.79
N LEU A 29 -26.81 18.91 23.43
CA LEU A 29 -26.46 17.49 23.38
C LEU A 29 -26.63 16.89 21.98
N LEU A 30 -27.69 17.28 21.25
CA LEU A 30 -27.91 16.84 19.87
C LEU A 30 -26.83 17.38 18.93
N LEU A 31 -26.44 18.65 19.09
CA LEU A 31 -25.36 19.26 18.32
C LEU A 31 -24.00 18.61 18.64
N LEU A 32 -23.69 18.35 19.91
CA LEU A 32 -22.48 17.64 20.32
C LEU A 32 -22.45 16.19 19.79
N GLY A 33 -23.58 15.49 19.84
CA GLY A 33 -23.73 14.14 19.32
C GLY A 33 -23.52 14.08 17.80
N SER A 34 -24.09 15.02 17.06
CA SER A 34 -23.88 15.16 15.61
C SER A 34 -22.42 15.46 15.28
N ALA A 35 -21.80 16.44 15.94
CA ALA A 35 -20.40 16.79 15.73
C ALA A 35 -19.43 15.63 16.04
N SER A 36 -19.74 14.82 17.05
CA SER A 36 -18.94 13.63 17.43
C SER A 36 -19.00 12.55 16.35
N ILE A 37 -20.19 12.26 15.81
CA ILE A 37 -20.37 11.27 14.74
C ILE A 37 -19.69 11.73 13.44
N HIS A 38 -19.79 13.02 13.12
CA HIS A 38 -19.12 13.61 11.95
C HIS A 38 -17.60 13.48 12.05
N THR A 39 -17.03 13.73 13.24
CA THR A 39 -15.58 13.61 13.48
C THR A 39 -15.12 12.15 13.37
N LEU A 40 -15.87 11.21 13.95
CA LEU A 40 -15.56 9.77 13.86
C LEU A 40 -15.65 9.24 12.42
N SER A 41 -16.65 9.67 11.66
CA SER A 41 -16.79 9.30 10.25
C SER A 41 -15.61 9.82 9.42
N LEU A 42 -15.20 11.07 9.63
CA LEU A 42 -14.05 11.66 8.96
C LEU A 42 -12.76 10.91 9.31
N GLN A 43 -12.51 10.67 10.59
CA GLN A 43 -11.33 9.93 11.04
C GLN A 43 -11.30 8.51 10.47
N GLY A 44 -12.45 7.84 10.39
CA GLY A 44 -12.59 6.54 9.73
C GLY A 44 -12.20 6.58 8.25
N ARG A 45 -12.68 7.57 7.50
CA ARG A 45 -12.32 7.77 6.08
C ARG A 45 -10.84 8.04 5.89
N LEU A 46 -10.26 8.90 6.73
CA LEU A 46 -8.82 9.20 6.68
C LEU A 46 -7.97 7.97 6.94
N ARG A 47 -8.35 7.14 7.92
CA ARG A 47 -7.66 5.86 8.19
C ARG A 47 -7.80 4.90 7.01
N ALA A 48 -9.00 4.74 6.47
CA ALA A 48 -9.23 3.87 5.32
C ALA A 48 -8.40 4.30 4.10
N ALA A 49 -8.37 5.61 3.80
CA ALA A 49 -7.55 6.16 2.73
C ALA A 49 -6.05 5.89 2.96
N ALA A 50 -5.56 6.08 4.18
CA ALA A 50 -4.16 5.78 4.53
C ALA A 50 -3.83 4.29 4.39
N HIS A 51 -4.73 3.40 4.80
CA HIS A 51 -4.56 1.95 4.63
C HIS A 51 -4.54 1.56 3.16
N GLN A 52 -5.46 2.09 2.36
CA GLN A 52 -5.52 1.84 0.92
C GLN A 52 -4.23 2.27 0.23
N GLN A 53 -3.73 3.46 0.56
CA GLN A 53 -2.49 3.98 -0.03
C GLN A 53 -1.29 3.06 0.26
N ARG A 54 -1.20 2.54 1.50
CA ARG A 54 -0.13 1.61 1.88
C ARG A 54 -0.26 0.28 1.14
N ALA A 55 -1.46 -0.28 1.05
CA ALA A 55 -1.72 -1.51 0.32
C ALA A 55 -1.34 -1.37 -1.16
N THR A 56 -1.80 -0.32 -1.83
CA THR A 56 -1.45 -0.03 -3.23
C THR A 56 0.05 0.14 -3.41
N SER A 57 0.75 0.78 -2.47
CA SER A 57 2.22 0.90 -2.55
C SER A 57 2.95 -0.44 -2.44
N ALA A 58 2.50 -1.32 -1.54
CA ALA A 58 3.08 -2.64 -1.36
C ALA A 58 2.80 -3.53 -2.59
N ASP A 59 1.59 -3.43 -3.14
CA ASP A 59 1.21 -4.17 -4.34
C ASP A 59 2.06 -3.79 -5.55
N ARG A 60 2.31 -2.50 -5.80
CA ARG A 60 3.19 -2.06 -6.90
C ARG A 60 4.62 -2.59 -6.76
N LEU A 61 5.18 -2.57 -5.56
CA LEU A 61 6.50 -3.12 -5.30
C LEU A 61 6.54 -4.64 -5.46
N ARG A 62 5.46 -5.33 -5.06
CA ARG A 62 5.32 -6.77 -5.27
C ARG A 62 5.23 -7.09 -6.76
N SER A 63 4.48 -6.32 -7.54
CA SER A 63 4.41 -6.46 -9.00
C SER A 63 5.76 -6.24 -9.65
N ALA A 64 6.53 -5.22 -9.23
CA ALA A 64 7.90 -5.01 -9.74
C ALA A 64 8.84 -6.19 -9.41
N ALA A 65 8.76 -6.74 -8.20
CA ALA A 65 9.54 -7.92 -7.83
C ALA A 65 9.15 -9.15 -8.65
N GLN A 66 7.85 -9.32 -8.92
CA GLN A 66 7.34 -10.38 -9.81
C GLN A 66 7.80 -10.18 -11.26
N ALA A 67 7.82 -8.94 -11.75
CA ALA A 67 8.33 -8.62 -13.09
C ALA A 67 9.82 -8.95 -13.22
N PHE A 68 10.64 -8.64 -12.20
CA PHE A 68 12.03 -9.09 -12.13
C PHE A 68 12.12 -10.63 -12.16
N ALA A 69 11.33 -11.33 -11.34
CA ALA A 69 11.33 -12.78 -11.30
C ALA A 69 10.88 -13.42 -12.63
N ALA A 70 9.98 -12.77 -13.36
CA ALA A 70 9.58 -13.18 -14.71
C ALA A 70 10.72 -12.96 -15.72
N ALA A 71 11.40 -11.82 -15.67
CA ALA A 71 12.53 -11.52 -16.52
C ALA A 71 13.74 -12.45 -16.25
N ALA A 72 13.91 -12.91 -15.01
CA ALA A 72 15.00 -13.77 -14.58
C ALA A 72 14.80 -15.27 -14.86
N GLN A 73 13.94 -15.60 -15.83
CA GLN A 73 13.73 -16.97 -16.30
C GLN A 73 14.56 -17.25 -17.56
N GLY A 74 14.67 -18.54 -17.91
CA GLY A 74 15.38 -18.97 -19.11
C GLY A 74 16.88 -18.62 -19.04
N PRO A 75 17.48 -18.06 -20.11
CA PRO A 75 18.91 -17.72 -20.14
C PRO A 75 19.35 -16.76 -19.03
N GLN A 76 18.43 -15.89 -18.59
CA GLN A 76 18.72 -14.86 -17.59
C GLN A 76 18.90 -15.42 -16.17
N ALA A 77 18.40 -16.63 -15.90
CA ALA A 77 18.56 -17.28 -14.61
C ALA A 77 20.05 -17.49 -14.24
N CYS A 78 20.92 -17.65 -15.24
CA CYS A 78 22.37 -17.77 -15.03
C CYS A 78 22.96 -16.57 -14.28
N LEU A 79 22.49 -15.35 -14.58
CA LEU A 79 22.95 -14.12 -13.94
C LEU A 79 22.59 -14.05 -12.45
N LEU A 80 21.56 -14.78 -12.00
CA LEU A 80 21.15 -14.78 -10.60
C LEU A 80 22.19 -15.42 -9.66
N SER A 81 23.12 -16.22 -10.19
CA SER A 81 24.25 -16.76 -9.43
C SER A 81 25.34 -15.71 -9.14
N LEU A 82 25.33 -14.59 -9.85
CA LEU A 82 26.32 -13.52 -9.78
C LEU A 82 25.72 -12.25 -9.16
N PRO A 83 26.48 -11.45 -8.40
CA PRO A 83 26.03 -10.13 -7.97
C PRO A 83 25.85 -9.20 -9.18
N SER A 84 24.90 -8.27 -9.11
CA SER A 84 24.58 -7.40 -10.27
C SER A 84 25.77 -6.59 -10.78
N MET A 85 26.72 -6.23 -9.90
CA MET A 85 27.94 -5.52 -10.28
C MET A 85 28.87 -6.32 -11.20
N ALA A 86 28.71 -7.65 -11.26
CA ALA A 86 29.52 -8.53 -12.08
C ALA A 86 28.82 -8.90 -13.41
N TRP A 87 27.60 -8.43 -13.66
CA TRP A 87 26.85 -8.80 -14.87
C TRP A 87 27.45 -8.22 -16.15
N GLU A 88 28.12 -7.06 -16.10
CA GLU A 88 28.78 -6.48 -17.28
C GLU A 88 29.91 -7.36 -17.83
N VAL A 89 30.58 -8.11 -16.95
CA VAL A 89 31.65 -9.07 -17.31
C VAL A 89 31.16 -10.51 -17.38
N ALA A 90 29.85 -10.74 -17.16
CA ALA A 90 29.25 -12.05 -17.21
C ALA A 90 29.14 -12.73 -18.59
N PRO A 91 29.35 -12.11 -19.77
CA PRO A 91 29.26 -12.82 -21.05
C PRO A 91 30.17 -14.06 -21.17
N SER A 92 31.26 -14.13 -20.40
CA SER A 92 32.11 -15.33 -20.34
C SER A 92 31.50 -16.49 -19.55
N THR A 93 30.58 -16.20 -18.62
CA THR A 93 29.96 -17.18 -17.71
C THR A 93 28.51 -17.47 -18.10
N CYS A 94 27.80 -16.47 -18.60
CA CYS A 94 26.41 -16.51 -19.03
C CYS A 94 26.29 -15.90 -20.45
N PRO A 95 26.71 -16.62 -21.50
CA PRO A 95 26.83 -16.06 -22.86
C PRO A 95 25.47 -15.77 -23.52
N GLU A 96 24.42 -16.50 -23.14
CA GLU A 96 23.06 -16.33 -23.66
C GLU A 96 22.24 -15.30 -22.85
N ALA A 97 22.79 -14.81 -21.74
CA ALA A 97 22.11 -13.88 -20.86
C ALA A 97 22.34 -12.42 -21.28
N ASP A 98 21.28 -11.63 -21.21
CA ASP A 98 21.28 -10.18 -21.42
C ASP A 98 20.99 -9.48 -20.07
N PRO A 99 22.01 -8.87 -19.44
CA PRO A 99 21.85 -8.12 -18.19
C PRO A 99 20.84 -6.98 -18.24
N GLN A 100 20.59 -6.40 -19.43
CA GLN A 100 19.69 -5.26 -19.56
C GLN A 100 18.24 -5.63 -19.21
N LEU A 101 17.82 -6.86 -19.51
CA LEU A 101 16.48 -7.37 -19.19
C LEU A 101 16.22 -7.48 -17.68
N LEU A 102 17.26 -7.60 -16.86
CA LEU A 102 17.17 -7.67 -15.40
C LEU A 102 17.41 -6.32 -14.71
N THR A 103 17.94 -5.34 -15.45
CA THR A 103 18.34 -4.04 -14.88
C THR A 103 17.16 -3.07 -14.82
N SER A 104 16.18 -3.21 -15.72
CA SER A 104 14.96 -2.39 -15.71
C SER A 104 13.83 -3.05 -16.48
N GLY A 105 12.60 -2.61 -16.20
CA GLY A 105 11.43 -3.03 -16.96
C GLY A 105 10.21 -2.19 -16.62
N VAL A 106 9.05 -2.57 -17.17
CA VAL A 106 7.77 -1.90 -16.94
C VAL A 106 6.73 -2.95 -16.57
N VAL A 107 5.93 -2.67 -15.54
CA VAL A 107 4.79 -3.51 -15.12
C VAL A 107 3.60 -2.61 -14.83
N ASP A 108 2.45 -2.88 -15.47
CA ASP A 108 1.23 -2.06 -15.34
C ASP A 108 1.44 -0.55 -15.53
N GLY A 109 2.36 -0.17 -16.42
CA GLY A 109 2.72 1.22 -16.71
C GLY A 109 3.64 1.89 -15.67
N GLU A 110 4.04 1.18 -14.62
CA GLU A 110 5.05 1.62 -13.64
C GLU A 110 6.41 1.05 -14.04
N SER A 111 7.39 1.94 -14.24
CA SER A 111 8.76 1.52 -14.53
C SER A 111 9.46 1.11 -13.23
N TRP A 112 10.23 0.03 -13.29
CA TRP A 112 11.08 -0.41 -12.20
C TRP A 112 12.52 -0.52 -12.67
N ARG A 113 13.44 -0.33 -11.73
CA ARG A 113 14.89 -0.43 -11.96
C ARG A 113 15.55 -1.21 -10.84
N LEU A 114 16.48 -2.07 -11.22
CA LEU A 114 17.38 -2.73 -10.30
C LEU A 114 18.37 -1.72 -9.72
N ILE A 115 18.40 -1.61 -8.39
CA ILE A 115 19.47 -0.93 -7.69
C ILE A 115 20.61 -1.93 -7.46
N ARG A 116 20.27 -3.12 -6.96
CA ARG A 116 21.26 -4.13 -6.60
C ARG A 116 20.66 -5.53 -6.52
N TRP A 117 21.45 -6.51 -6.95
CA TRP A 117 21.22 -7.93 -6.67
C TRP A 117 22.44 -8.53 -5.97
N GLU A 118 22.21 -9.18 -4.83
CA GLU A 118 23.25 -9.89 -4.05
C GLU A 118 22.83 -11.35 -3.80
N PRO A 119 23.41 -12.33 -4.51
CA PRO A 119 23.13 -13.73 -4.27
C PRO A 119 23.78 -14.23 -2.98
N SER A 120 23.15 -15.24 -2.37
CA SER A 120 23.60 -15.94 -1.17
C SER A 120 23.11 -17.40 -1.22
N ALA A 121 23.98 -18.32 -1.61
CA ALA A 121 23.69 -19.77 -1.69
C ALA A 121 22.38 -20.13 -2.42
N ASN A 122 21.27 -20.27 -1.70
CA ASN A 122 19.93 -20.62 -2.23
C ASN A 122 18.92 -19.46 -2.16
N ARG A 123 19.41 -18.24 -1.96
CA ARG A 123 18.61 -17.02 -1.85
C ARG A 123 19.39 -15.84 -2.42
N GLY A 124 18.75 -14.69 -2.50
CA GLY A 124 19.41 -13.45 -2.84
C GLY A 124 18.61 -12.25 -2.34
N THR A 125 19.30 -11.14 -2.16
CA THR A 125 18.70 -9.87 -1.79
C THR A 125 18.54 -9.04 -3.06
N LEU A 126 17.29 -8.75 -3.39
CA LEU A 126 16.90 -7.91 -4.51
C LEU A 126 16.55 -6.52 -3.99
N LEU A 127 17.21 -5.50 -4.49
CA LEU A 127 16.93 -4.10 -4.20
C LEU A 127 16.43 -3.41 -5.47
N LEU A 128 15.19 -2.95 -5.43
CA LEU A 128 14.49 -2.34 -6.57
C LEU A 128 14.07 -0.91 -6.24
N ALA A 129 14.03 -0.06 -7.26
CA ALA A 129 13.37 1.23 -7.26
C ALA A 129 12.22 1.25 -8.26
N LEU A 130 11.15 1.97 -7.93
CA LEU A 130 10.12 2.39 -8.88
C LEU A 130 10.46 3.77 -9.45
N ASP A 131 9.78 4.17 -10.52
CA ASP A 131 9.94 5.49 -11.16
C ASP A 131 9.63 6.65 -10.20
N ASP A 132 8.66 6.45 -9.32
CA ASP A 132 8.34 7.41 -8.26
C ASP A 132 9.40 7.45 -7.13
N GLY A 133 10.53 6.78 -7.30
CA GLY A 133 11.70 6.77 -6.41
C GLY A 133 11.55 5.87 -5.18
N ARG A 134 10.39 5.25 -4.93
CA ARG A 134 10.24 4.30 -3.82
C ARG A 134 11.15 3.11 -4.02
N GLN A 135 11.74 2.64 -2.93
CA GLN A 135 12.64 1.52 -2.92
C GLN A 135 12.12 0.39 -2.03
N ALA A 136 12.40 -0.83 -2.46
CA ALA A 136 12.15 -2.01 -1.65
C ALA A 136 13.26 -3.02 -1.72
N ARG A 137 13.49 -3.67 -0.59
CA ARG A 137 14.28 -4.87 -0.46
C ARG A 137 13.37 -6.08 -0.47
N VAL A 138 13.66 -7.05 -1.32
CA VAL A 138 12.93 -8.30 -1.45
C VAL A 138 13.90 -9.45 -1.27
N LEU A 139 13.58 -10.38 -0.37
CA LEU A 139 14.32 -11.63 -0.28
C LEU A 139 13.78 -12.59 -1.34
N VAL A 140 14.66 -13.07 -2.20
CA VAL A 140 14.35 -14.01 -3.27
C VAL A 140 14.90 -15.37 -2.88
N ARG A 141 14.11 -16.44 -2.95
CA ARG A 141 14.65 -17.81 -2.86
C ARG A 141 14.93 -18.31 -4.25
N LEU A 142 16.07 -18.98 -4.40
CA LEU A 142 16.51 -19.59 -5.64
C LEU A 142 16.38 -21.11 -5.55
N THR A 143 16.15 -21.74 -6.70
CA THR A 143 16.32 -23.18 -6.87
C THR A 143 17.82 -23.53 -6.95
N GLN A 144 18.15 -24.82 -7.01
CA GLN A 144 19.52 -25.28 -7.26
C GLN A 144 20.06 -24.83 -8.62
N GLU A 145 19.17 -24.56 -9.58
CA GLU A 145 19.51 -24.08 -10.93
C GLU A 145 19.55 -22.54 -11.02
N SER A 146 19.61 -21.85 -9.87
CA SER A 146 19.59 -20.39 -9.78
C SER A 146 18.32 -19.73 -10.36
N ALA A 147 17.22 -20.47 -10.51
CA ALA A 147 15.93 -19.90 -10.91
C ALA A 147 15.16 -19.35 -9.70
N VAL A 148 14.31 -18.34 -9.90
CA VAL A 148 13.48 -17.80 -8.81
C VAL A 148 12.41 -18.81 -8.37
N ALA A 149 12.51 -19.28 -7.12
CA ALA A 149 11.54 -20.21 -6.53
C ALA A 149 10.40 -19.48 -5.80
N SER A 150 10.71 -18.41 -5.08
CA SER A 150 9.70 -17.59 -4.38
C SER A 150 10.25 -16.21 -4.02
N LEU A 151 9.33 -15.26 -3.85
CA LEU A 151 9.61 -13.90 -3.40
C LEU A 151 9.01 -13.71 -2.00
N ALA A 152 9.79 -13.13 -1.08
CA ALA A 152 9.27 -12.65 0.19
C ALA A 152 8.50 -11.34 0.02
N GLU A 153 7.80 -10.93 1.07
CA GLU A 153 7.11 -9.64 1.09
C GLU A 153 8.12 -8.47 0.93
N PRO A 154 7.86 -7.49 0.05
CA PRO A 154 8.73 -6.35 -0.14
C PRO A 154 8.85 -5.50 1.13
N GLN A 155 10.08 -5.28 1.59
CA GLN A 155 10.40 -4.36 2.68
C GLN A 155 10.67 -2.98 2.11
N LEU A 156 9.76 -2.04 2.36
CA LEU A 156 9.90 -0.64 2.02
C LEU A 156 11.13 -0.03 2.71
N LEU A 157 12.03 0.56 1.95
CA LEU A 157 13.22 1.25 2.49
C LEU A 157 13.09 2.77 2.50
N GLY A 158 12.09 3.33 1.83
CA GLY A 158 11.93 4.78 1.64
C GLY A 158 12.00 5.18 0.17
N ARG A 159 12.41 6.42 -0.10
CA ARG A 159 12.52 6.98 -1.45
C ARG A 159 13.96 7.48 -1.69
N SER A 160 14.53 7.24 -2.86
CA SER A 160 15.86 7.79 -3.25
C SER A 160 15.80 9.31 -3.17
N GLY A 161 16.49 9.91 -2.19
CA GLY A 161 16.45 11.35 -1.91
C GLY A 161 16.09 11.70 -0.46
N GLN A 162 15.74 10.71 0.36
CA GLN A 162 15.72 10.86 1.81
C GLN A 162 17.04 10.34 2.39
N GLU A 163 18.15 10.89 1.88
CA GLU A 163 19.41 10.98 2.63
C GLU A 163 19.20 12.08 3.68
N ASP A 164 19.74 11.85 4.87
CA ASP A 164 19.45 12.57 6.11
C ASP A 164 19.45 14.10 5.99
N ALA A 165 18.52 14.72 6.73
CA ALA A 165 18.50 16.14 7.05
C ALA A 165 19.70 16.53 7.94
#